data_AF-A0A2M7Q4J1-F1
#
_entry.id   AF-A0A2M7Q4J1-F1
#
_cell.length_a   1.000
_cell.length_b   1.000
_cell.length_c   1.000
_cell.angle_alpha   90.00
_cell.angle_beta   90.00
_cell.angle_gamma   90.00
#
_symmetry.space_group_name_H-M   'P 1'
#
loop_
_entity.id
_entity.type
_entity.pdbx_description
1 polymer ?
#
loop_
_entity_poly.entity_id
_entity_poly.type
_entity_poly.pdbx_seq_one_letter_code
_entity_poly.pdbx_strand_id
1 'polypeptide(L)'
;MMKRIDTTQEGFRTSVLGKHLETLPREGFYPDNVQEVRKYGLHRFYHDAHVILYRTENGIAMDLIASKQHLILGTSNYGNPISDNVWMTIAESLLQLLGSGFANDYFVASTALEEHASEYIKYFESQFSKLIIAD
;
A
#
# COMPACT_ATOMS: atom_id res chain seq x y z
N MET A 1 -22.20 -9.30 13.14
CA MET A 1 -22.80 -8.68 11.94
C MET A 1 -21.87 -7.55 11.55
N MET A 2 -20.99 -7.77 10.57
CA MET A 2 -19.97 -6.78 10.15
C MET A 2 -20.67 -5.56 9.55
N LYS A 3 -20.32 -4.35 10.00
CA LYS A 3 -20.77 -3.11 9.39
C LYS A 3 -20.01 -2.92 8.08
N ARG A 4 -20.75 -2.84 6.97
CA ARG A 4 -20.18 -2.40 5.69
C ARG A 4 -19.61 -0.99 5.87
N ILE A 5 -18.30 -0.86 5.67
CA ILE A 5 -17.67 0.44 5.47
C ILE A 5 -18.25 1.01 4.18
N ASP A 6 -18.74 2.24 4.25
CA ASP A 6 -19.31 2.94 3.10
C ASP A 6 -18.19 3.11 2.04
N THR A 7 -18.31 2.39 0.92
CA THR A 7 -17.31 2.33 -0.17
C THR A 7 -17.24 3.63 -0.98
N THR A 8 -17.87 4.70 -0.50
CA THR A 8 -17.77 6.06 -1.02
C THR A 8 -16.60 6.86 -0.44
N GLN A 9 -15.77 6.25 0.43
CA GLN A 9 -14.60 6.94 1.00
C GLN A 9 -13.68 7.46 -0.12
N GLU A 10 -13.69 8.78 -0.30
CA GLU A 10 -12.61 9.50 -0.96
C GLU A 10 -11.31 9.03 -0.31
N GLY A 11 -10.41 8.44 -1.10
CA GLY A 11 -9.14 7.95 -0.57
C GLY A 11 -8.41 9.02 0.22
N PHE A 12 -7.60 8.59 1.19
CA PHE A 12 -6.80 9.52 1.97
C PHE A 12 -5.75 10.15 1.07
N ARG A 13 -5.64 11.48 1.11
CA ARG A 13 -4.62 12.24 0.36
C ARG A 13 -3.90 13.18 1.28
N THR A 14 -2.59 13.31 1.11
CA THR A 14 -1.78 14.28 1.84
C THR A 14 -0.55 14.69 1.04
N SER A 15 0.23 15.63 1.59
CA SER A 15 1.57 15.94 1.11
C SER A 15 2.59 15.68 2.24
N VAL A 16 3.60 14.86 1.96
CA VAL A 16 4.72 14.57 2.88
C VAL A 16 6.03 14.88 2.16
N LEU A 17 6.90 15.70 2.74
CA LEU A 17 8.21 16.07 2.15
C LEU A 17 8.11 16.48 0.66
N GLY A 18 7.08 17.25 0.29
CA GLY A 18 6.85 17.69 -1.09
C GLY A 18 6.36 16.60 -2.06
N LYS A 19 5.96 15.43 -1.58
CA LYS A 19 5.29 14.37 -2.35
C LYS A 19 3.82 14.32 -2.01
N HIS A 20 2.98 14.24 -3.03
CA HIS A 20 1.55 14.00 -2.83
C HIS A 20 1.30 12.50 -2.71
N LEU A 21 0.87 12.03 -1.54
CA LEU A 21 0.58 10.63 -1.28
C LEU A 21 -0.92 10.37 -1.31
N GLU A 22 -1.32 9.21 -1.79
CA GLU A 22 -2.70 8.75 -1.76
C GLU A 22 -2.86 7.30 -1.31
N THR A 23 -3.93 7.03 -0.57
CA THR A 23 -4.41 5.70 -0.17
C THR A 23 -5.86 5.53 -0.62
N LEU A 24 -6.11 4.65 -1.58
CA LEU A 24 -7.44 4.43 -2.16
C LEU A 24 -7.95 3.03 -1.81
N PRO A 25 -8.80 2.87 -0.77
CA PRO A 25 -9.43 1.59 -0.45
C PRO A 25 -10.65 1.32 -1.34
N ARG A 26 -10.82 0.08 -1.81
CA ARG A 26 -12.05 -0.39 -2.47
C ARG A 26 -12.37 -1.82 -2.05
N GLU A 27 -13.62 -2.22 -2.24
CA GLU A 27 -14.08 -3.60 -2.04
C GLU A 27 -13.65 -4.49 -3.21
N GLY A 28 -13.28 -5.74 -2.91
CA GLY A 28 -12.87 -6.75 -3.87
C GLY A 28 -11.37 -6.93 -3.96
N PHE A 29 -10.92 -7.50 -5.08
CA PHE A 29 -9.52 -7.81 -5.36
C PHE A 29 -9.12 -7.33 -6.75
N TYR A 30 -7.86 -6.92 -6.93
CA TYR A 30 -7.39 -6.46 -8.25
C TYR A 30 -7.53 -7.50 -9.38
N PRO A 31 -7.25 -8.80 -9.19
CA PRO A 31 -7.40 -9.80 -10.26
C PRO A 31 -8.81 -9.86 -10.86
N ASP A 32 -9.83 -9.49 -10.09
CA ASP A 32 -11.22 -9.48 -10.53
C ASP A 32 -11.59 -8.19 -11.29
N ASN A 33 -10.73 -7.16 -11.25
CA ASN A 33 -10.93 -5.87 -11.89
C ASN A 33 -9.85 -5.58 -12.94
N VAL A 34 -9.99 -6.20 -14.12
CA VAL A 34 -9.06 -6.06 -15.27
C VAL A 34 -8.87 -4.59 -15.68
N GLN A 35 -9.87 -3.73 -15.51
CA GLN A 35 -9.75 -2.31 -15.84
C GLN A 35 -8.77 -1.59 -14.90
N GLU A 36 -8.83 -1.86 -13.60
CA GLU A 36 -7.89 -1.28 -12.63
C GLU A 36 -6.48 -1.86 -12.77
N VAL A 37 -6.35 -3.18 -13.01
CA VAL A 37 -5.06 -3.81 -13.30
C VAL A 37 -4.35 -3.10 -14.46
N ARG A 38 -5.07 -2.82 -15.54
CA ARG A 38 -4.54 -2.08 -16.71
C ARG A 38 -4.27 -0.62 -16.40
N LYS A 39 -5.17 0.05 -15.68
CA LYS A 39 -5.05 1.47 -15.33
C LYS A 39 -3.80 1.75 -14.49
N TYR A 40 -3.46 0.86 -13.56
CA TYR A 40 -2.37 1.04 -12.62
C TYR A 40 -1.11 0.26 -12.98
N GLY A 41 -1.11 -0.50 -14.07
CA GLY A 41 0.04 -1.31 -14.50
C GLY A 41 0.50 -2.29 -13.41
N LEU A 42 -0.44 -3.05 -12.82
CA LEU A 42 -0.16 -3.85 -11.63
C LEU A 42 0.71 -5.08 -11.95
N HIS A 43 1.85 -5.19 -11.29
CA HIS A 43 2.76 -6.33 -11.37
C HIS A 43 2.91 -7.00 -10.01
N ARG A 44 2.32 -8.19 -9.82
CA ARG A 44 2.40 -8.94 -8.56
C ARG A 44 3.84 -9.31 -8.23
N PHE A 45 4.29 -9.02 -7.01
CA PHE A 45 5.64 -9.36 -6.53
C PHE A 45 5.66 -10.13 -5.20
N TYR A 46 4.56 -10.14 -4.44
CA TYR A 46 4.45 -10.90 -3.20
C TYR A 46 3.01 -11.41 -2.99
N HIS A 47 2.87 -12.54 -2.31
CA HIS A 47 1.59 -13.14 -1.93
C HIS A 47 1.77 -14.13 -0.78
N ASP A 48 0.92 -14.01 0.25
CA ASP A 48 0.74 -15.01 1.29
C ASP A 48 -0.75 -15.22 1.62
N ALA A 49 -1.06 -15.91 2.73
CA ALA A 49 -2.44 -16.18 3.14
C ALA A 49 -3.26 -14.94 3.54
N HIS A 50 -2.62 -13.81 3.81
CA HIS A 50 -3.24 -12.58 4.29
C HIS A 50 -3.28 -11.49 3.22
N VAL A 51 -2.29 -11.45 2.32
CA VAL A 51 -2.07 -10.30 1.45
C VAL A 51 -1.46 -10.65 0.10
N ILE A 52 -1.83 -9.90 -0.94
CA ILE A 52 -1.17 -9.88 -2.25
C ILE A 52 -0.60 -8.48 -2.48
N LEU A 53 0.68 -8.36 -2.86
CA LEU A 53 1.27 -7.07 -3.22
C LEU A 53 1.62 -6.98 -4.70
N TYR A 54 1.37 -5.79 -5.23
CA TYR A 54 1.64 -5.41 -6.61
C TYR A 54 2.50 -4.16 -6.65
N ARG A 55 3.44 -4.13 -7.59
CA ARG A 55 4.11 -2.91 -8.02
C ARG A 55 3.21 -2.16 -8.99
N THR A 56 3.24 -0.84 -8.91
CA THR A 56 2.61 0.07 -9.87
C THR A 56 3.67 1.05 -10.37
N GLU A 57 3.36 1.84 -11.39
CA GLU A 57 4.27 2.90 -11.87
C GLU A 57 4.59 3.94 -10.78
N ASN A 58 3.65 4.17 -9.84
CA ASN A 58 3.69 5.26 -8.87
C ASN A 58 3.64 4.80 -7.41
N GLY A 59 3.83 3.50 -7.14
CA GLY A 59 3.85 2.97 -5.78
C GLY A 59 3.57 1.47 -5.68
N ILE A 60 2.77 1.10 -4.68
CA ILE A 60 2.39 -0.28 -4.41
C ILE A 60 0.86 -0.39 -4.32
N ALA A 61 0.34 -1.54 -4.71
CA ALA A 61 -1.05 -1.90 -4.46
C ALA A 61 -1.10 -3.19 -3.64
N MET A 62 -2.17 -3.37 -2.88
CA MET A 62 -2.31 -4.43 -1.90
C MET A 62 -3.72 -5.00 -1.93
N ASP A 63 -3.87 -6.31 -2.03
CA ASP A 63 -5.13 -7.00 -1.72
C ASP A 63 -5.05 -7.56 -0.30
N LEU A 64 -5.98 -7.20 0.58
CA LEU A 64 -6.17 -7.75 1.92
C LEU A 64 -7.23 -8.87 1.86
N ILE A 65 -6.77 -10.12 2.00
CA ILE A 65 -7.59 -11.32 1.72
C ILE A 65 -8.75 -11.47 2.70
N ALA A 66 -8.49 -11.28 4.00
CA ALA A 66 -9.51 -11.49 5.04
C ALA A 66 -10.66 -10.47 4.97
N SER A 67 -10.34 -9.21 4.69
CA SER A 67 -11.33 -8.13 4.60
C SER A 67 -11.95 -7.97 3.21
N LYS A 68 -11.45 -8.69 2.20
CA LYS A 68 -11.83 -8.53 0.78
C LYS A 68 -11.73 -7.08 0.33
N GLN A 69 -10.63 -6.44 0.67
CA GLN A 69 -10.36 -5.06 0.29
C GLN A 69 -9.08 -5.01 -0.52
N HIS A 70 -9.01 -4.05 -1.42
CA HIS A 70 -7.76 -3.70 -2.06
C HIS A 70 -7.42 -2.22 -1.85
N LEU A 71 -6.14 -1.91 -1.81
CA LEU A 71 -5.59 -0.60 -1.50
C LEU A 71 -4.59 -0.22 -2.58
N ILE A 72 -4.65 1.03 -3.06
CA ILE A 72 -3.54 1.66 -3.79
C ILE A 72 -2.82 2.60 -2.86
N LEU A 73 -1.52 2.42 -2.70
CA LEU A 73 -0.62 3.31 -1.98
C LEU A 73 0.33 3.92 -3.00
N GLY A 74 0.12 5.18 -3.34
CA GLY A 74 0.82 5.79 -4.46
C GLY A 74 1.19 7.25 -4.23
N THR A 75 2.01 7.78 -5.13
CA THR A 75 2.16 9.21 -5.32
C THR A 75 1.19 9.70 -6.41
N SER A 76 0.51 10.83 -6.19
CA SER A 76 -0.25 11.47 -7.26
C SER A 76 0.70 12.16 -8.26
N ASN A 77 0.30 12.25 -9.54
CA ASN A 77 1.10 12.64 -10.72
C ASN A 77 1.76 14.06 -10.73
N TYR A 78 1.99 14.69 -9.57
CA TYR A 78 2.42 16.09 -9.46
C TYR A 78 3.71 16.29 -8.64
N GLY A 79 4.52 15.25 -8.37
CA GLY A 79 5.82 15.37 -7.67
C GLY A 79 6.89 14.42 -8.20
N ASN A 80 8.17 14.59 -7.81
CA ASN A 80 9.21 13.64 -8.22
C ASN A 80 8.84 12.23 -7.68
N PRO A 81 9.12 11.15 -8.40
CA PRO A 81 8.81 9.80 -7.92
C PRO A 81 9.53 9.49 -6.61
N ILE A 82 8.88 8.69 -5.76
CA ILE A 82 9.54 8.02 -4.63
C ILE A 82 10.31 6.83 -5.20
N SER A 83 11.56 6.66 -4.80
CA SER A 83 12.41 5.56 -5.30
C SER A 83 11.84 4.18 -4.94
N ASP A 84 12.07 3.19 -5.78
CA ASP A 84 11.59 1.81 -5.58
C ASP A 84 12.00 1.24 -4.21
N ASN A 85 13.24 1.47 -3.79
CA ASN A 85 13.73 1.02 -2.49
C ASN A 85 12.89 1.56 -1.31
N VAL A 86 12.44 2.82 -1.37
CA VAL A 86 11.57 3.40 -0.34
C VAL A 86 10.20 2.75 -0.34
N TRP A 87 9.63 2.46 -1.52
CA TRP A 87 8.37 1.73 -1.61
C TRP A 87 8.45 0.31 -1.09
N MET A 88 9.60 -0.36 -1.27
CA MET A 88 9.83 -1.68 -0.69
C MET A 88 9.92 -1.61 0.84
N THR A 89 10.59 -0.60 1.40
CA THR A 89 10.59 -0.37 2.86
C THR A 89 9.18 -0.08 3.39
N ILE A 90 8.37 0.71 2.67
CA ILE A 90 6.95 0.92 3.05
C ILE A 90 6.18 -0.39 3.03
N ALA A 91 6.32 -1.20 1.98
CA ALA A 91 5.64 -2.49 1.88
C ALA A 91 6.00 -3.42 3.04
N GLU A 92 7.30 -3.53 3.35
CA GLU A 92 7.80 -4.34 4.47
C GLU A 92 7.19 -3.91 5.81
N SER A 93 7.19 -2.60 6.10
CA SER A 93 6.58 -2.05 7.33
C SER A 93 5.11 -2.42 7.46
N LEU A 94 4.33 -2.32 6.37
CA LEU A 94 2.91 -2.67 6.38
C LEU A 94 2.68 -4.17 6.56
N LEU A 95 3.55 -5.03 6.01
CA LEU A 95 3.48 -6.48 6.22
C LEU A 95 3.78 -6.84 7.68
N GLN A 96 4.73 -6.15 8.32
CA GLN A 96 5.00 -6.33 9.75
C GLN A 96 3.77 -6.01 10.62
N LEU A 97 2.98 -4.97 10.27
CA LEU A 97 1.72 -4.66 10.95
C LEU A 97 0.66 -5.77 10.83
N LEU A 98 0.70 -6.55 9.74
CA LEU A 98 -0.19 -7.71 9.56
C LEU A 98 0.30 -8.96 10.30
N GLY A 99 1.47 -8.91 10.94
CA GLY A 99 2.15 -10.11 11.45
C GLY A 99 2.60 -11.05 10.34
N SER A 100 2.67 -10.55 9.10
CA SER A 100 3.17 -11.30 7.95
C SER A 100 4.69 -11.26 7.92
N GLY A 101 5.31 -12.42 7.76
CA GLY A 101 6.75 -12.54 7.59
C GLY A 101 7.14 -12.26 6.15
N PHE A 102 7.56 -11.03 5.86
CA PHE A 102 8.22 -10.69 4.60
C PHE A 102 9.74 -10.85 4.76
N ALA A 103 10.29 -11.94 4.25
CA ALA A 103 11.72 -12.03 3.98
C ALA A 103 11.91 -11.78 2.49
N ASN A 104 12.15 -10.53 2.11
CA ASN A 104 12.66 -10.30 0.77
C ASN A 104 14.14 -10.65 0.77
N ASP A 105 14.48 -11.86 0.34
CA ASP A 105 15.87 -12.31 0.22
C ASP A 105 16.74 -11.38 -0.66
N TYR A 106 16.11 -10.46 -1.40
CA TYR A 106 16.75 -9.50 -2.31
C TYR A 106 16.80 -8.05 -1.79
N PHE A 107 16.18 -7.73 -0.65
CA PHE A 107 16.15 -6.35 -0.15
C PHE A 107 16.15 -6.32 1.38
N VAL A 108 17.23 -5.77 1.94
CA VAL A 108 17.35 -5.40 3.35
C VAL A 108 17.46 -3.87 3.40
N ALA A 109 16.47 -3.19 3.99
CA ALA A 109 16.53 -1.75 4.14
C ALA A 109 17.70 -1.36 5.05
N SER A 110 18.52 -0.41 4.62
CA SER A 110 19.53 0.21 5.50
C SER A 110 18.86 1.25 6.40
N THR A 111 19.39 1.50 7.59
CA THR A 111 18.90 2.55 8.51
C THR A 111 18.79 3.93 7.83
N ALA A 112 19.74 4.31 6.99
CA ALA A 112 19.68 5.59 6.26
C ALA A 112 18.48 5.67 5.29
N LEU A 113 18.09 4.55 4.70
CA LEU A 113 16.93 4.46 3.82
C LEU A 113 15.62 4.48 4.63
N GLU A 114 15.59 3.79 5.76
CA GLU A 114 14.46 3.81 6.70
C GLU A 114 14.22 5.22 7.25
N GLU A 115 15.29 5.94 7.63
CA GLU A 115 15.22 7.33 8.07
C GLU A 115 14.62 8.23 6.98
N HIS A 116 15.08 8.08 5.73
CA HIS A 116 14.54 8.81 4.59
C HIS A 116 13.07 8.45 4.30
N ALA A 117 12.69 7.19 4.47
CA ALA A 117 11.33 6.70 4.26
C ALA A 117 10.39 6.99 5.44
N SER A 118 10.92 7.37 6.61
CA SER A 118 10.21 7.31 7.88
C SER A 118 8.90 8.11 7.92
N GLU A 119 8.83 9.28 7.30
CA GLU A 119 7.59 10.05 7.26
C GLU A 119 6.54 9.43 6.32
N TYR A 120 6.98 8.82 5.21
CA TYR A 120 6.09 8.10 4.30
C TYR A 120 5.54 6.83 4.95
N ILE A 121 6.40 6.07 5.63
CA ILE A 121 6.02 4.88 6.39
C ILE A 121 4.97 5.25 7.43
N LYS A 122 5.27 6.22 8.31
CA LYS A 122 4.33 6.68 9.34
C LYS A 122 2.98 7.10 8.76
N TYR A 123 2.98 7.78 7.62
CA TYR A 123 1.73 8.16 6.95
C TYR A 123 0.92 6.94 6.51
N PHE A 124 1.55 6.01 5.77
CA PHE A 124 0.86 4.85 5.23
C PHE A 124 0.43 3.87 6.31
N GLU A 125 1.27 3.62 7.32
CA GLU A 125 0.89 2.84 8.51
C GLU A 125 -0.31 3.44 9.24
N SER A 126 -0.36 4.77 9.36
CA SER A 126 -1.51 5.45 9.96
C SER A 126 -2.80 5.25 9.15
N GLN A 127 -2.74 5.34 7.81
CA GLN A 127 -3.94 5.07 6.99
C GLN A 127 -4.33 3.59 7.05
N PHE A 128 -3.34 2.71 6.95
CA PHE A 128 -3.53 1.27 6.99
C PHE A 128 -4.18 0.81 8.30
N SER A 129 -3.71 1.32 9.44
CA SER A 129 -4.29 1.02 10.75
C SER A 129 -5.74 1.47 10.87
N LYS A 130 -6.12 2.62 10.28
CA LYS A 130 -7.52 3.07 10.26
C LYS A 130 -8.43 2.15 9.45
N LEU A 131 -7.87 1.50 8.43
CA LEU A 131 -8.61 0.61 7.54
C LEU A 131 -8.80 -0.79 8.15
N ILE A 132 -7.83 -1.25 8.94
CA ILE A 132 -7.85 -2.60 9.54
C ILE A 132 -8.56 -2.62 10.90
N ILE A 133 -8.51 -1.53 11.68
CA ILE A 133 -9.13 -1.46 13.03
C ILE A 133 -10.64 -1.18 12.97
N ALA A 134 -11.23 -1.02 11.77
CA ALA A 134 -12.66 -0.69 11.62
C ALA A 134 -13.66 -1.84 11.89
N ASP A 135 -13.24 -2.91 12.58
CA ASP A 135 -14.07 -4.04 13.03
C ASP A 135 -14.46 -3.95 14.52
#